data_AF-A0A3D5NW73-F1
#
_entry.id   AF-A0A3D5NW73-F1
#
_cell.length_a   1.000
_cell.length_b   1.000
_cell.length_c   1.000
_cell.angle_alpha   90.00
_cell.angle_beta   90.00
_cell.angle_gamma   90.00
#
_symmetry.space_group_name_H-M   'P 1'
#
loop_
_entity.id
_entity.type
_entity.pdbx_description
1 polymer ?
#
loop_
_entity_poly.entity_id
_entity_poly.type
_entity_poly.pdbx_seq_one_letter_code
_entity_poly.pdbx_strand_id
1 'polypeptide(L)'
;MKFLRVLVVTIFLVGITHSVNAQHAKLTSPTDTTSLKMIGVLAASYLYQSYLNIGYLADLHAVDAYEYDKLDENLNIVIQIVGGVRDELKWYTLLVPLKSDSQYVDILVQTSDLLLKEAGALRKYFQTEDKQDAAIYLHLNEQARTVLVTILGMKED
;
A
#
# COMPACT_ATOMS: atom_id res chain seq x y z
N MET A 1 36.22 -51.11 11.15
CA MET A 1 36.47 -50.83 12.59
C MET A 1 37.36 -49.60 12.71
N LYS A 2 36.90 -48.60 13.49
CA LYS A 2 37.66 -47.47 14.10
C LYS A 2 38.22 -46.42 13.13
N PHE A 3 38.24 -45.11 13.40
CA PHE A 3 37.49 -44.18 14.25
C PHE A 3 37.84 -42.78 13.68
N LEU A 4 36.91 -41.86 13.88
CA LEU A 4 36.94 -40.44 13.55
C LEU A 4 37.95 -39.66 14.44
N ARG A 5 38.67 -38.66 13.88
CA ARG A 5 38.80 -37.25 14.33
C ARG A 5 40.20 -36.59 14.25
N VAL A 6 40.14 -35.28 13.95
CA VAL A 6 41.09 -34.15 14.13
C VAL A 6 42.12 -33.98 13.00
N LEU A 7 41.99 -33.09 12.00
CA LEU A 7 41.77 -31.62 11.94
C LEU A 7 42.88 -30.77 12.58
N VAL A 8 43.94 -30.50 11.81
CA VAL A 8 44.68 -29.21 11.80
C VAL A 8 45.21 -29.01 10.38
N VAL A 9 44.59 -28.12 9.59
CA VAL A 9 45.16 -27.69 8.30
C VAL A 9 45.57 -26.23 8.47
N THR A 10 46.87 -26.03 8.62
CA THR A 10 47.54 -24.74 8.58
C THR A 10 47.55 -24.25 7.13
N ILE A 11 46.79 -23.20 6.81
CA ILE A 11 46.90 -22.53 5.50
C ILE A 11 47.74 -21.27 5.68
N PHE A 12 48.88 -21.29 5.00
CA PHE A 12 49.84 -20.22 4.87
C PHE A 12 49.21 -18.98 4.21
N LEU A 13 49.49 -17.82 4.81
CA LEU A 13 49.33 -16.50 4.21
C LEU A 13 50.33 -16.34 3.05
N VAL A 14 49.85 -16.20 1.82
CA VAL A 14 50.61 -15.60 0.72
C VAL A 14 49.69 -14.61 0.01
N GLY A 15 50.04 -13.34 0.13
CA GLY A 15 49.31 -12.24 -0.48
C GLY A 15 49.39 -12.28 -2.00
N ILE A 16 48.23 -12.24 -2.63
CA ILE A 16 48.06 -11.66 -3.95
C ILE A 16 47.12 -10.48 -3.75
N THR A 17 47.71 -9.29 -3.69
CA THR A 17 47.02 -8.00 -3.64
C THR A 17 46.31 -7.76 -4.98
N HIS A 18 45.12 -8.31 -5.13
CA HIS A 18 44.11 -7.66 -5.95
C HIS A 18 43.47 -6.62 -5.06
N SER A 19 43.91 -5.37 -5.22
CA SER A 19 43.18 -4.20 -4.79
C SER A 19 41.80 -4.25 -5.44
N VAL A 20 40.85 -4.88 -4.75
CA VAL A 20 39.43 -4.62 -4.96
C VAL A 20 39.31 -3.14 -4.66
N ASN A 21 39.26 -2.37 -5.75
CA ASN A 21 38.94 -0.97 -5.73
C ASN A 21 37.51 -0.92 -5.19
N ALA A 22 37.38 -0.88 -3.86
CA ALA A 22 36.20 -0.44 -3.18
C ALA A 22 36.04 1.04 -3.57
N GLN A 23 35.54 1.25 -4.79
CA GLN A 23 34.58 2.30 -5.01
C GLN A 23 33.54 2.08 -3.93
N HIS A 24 33.73 2.77 -2.82
CA HIS A 24 32.66 3.24 -2.00
C HIS A 24 31.67 3.88 -2.98
N ALA A 25 30.71 3.09 -3.46
CA ALA A 25 29.40 3.60 -3.77
C ALA A 25 28.99 4.25 -2.46
N LYS A 26 29.31 5.53 -2.34
CA LYS A 26 28.75 6.43 -1.37
C LYS A 26 27.26 6.30 -1.66
N LEU A 27 26.57 5.41 -0.94
CA LEU A 27 25.14 5.53 -0.78
C LEU A 27 25.01 6.91 -0.15
N THR A 28 24.85 7.91 -1.01
CA THR A 28 24.28 9.18 -0.63
C THR A 28 22.99 8.77 0.03
N SER A 29 22.96 8.84 1.36
CA SER A 29 21.73 8.70 2.12
C SER A 29 20.67 9.44 1.33
N PRO A 30 19.56 8.80 0.93
CA PRO A 30 18.44 9.56 0.43
C PRO A 30 18.23 10.68 1.44
N THR A 31 18.31 11.92 1.00
CA THR A 31 17.81 13.03 1.80
C THR A 31 16.40 12.60 2.20
N ASP A 32 16.09 12.54 3.51
CA ASP A 32 14.86 11.91 4.05
C ASP A 32 13.58 12.35 3.29
N THR A 33 13.61 13.56 2.73
CA THR A 33 12.57 14.14 1.88
C THR A 33 12.30 13.40 0.56
N THR A 34 13.32 12.84 -0.11
CA THR A 34 13.16 12.11 -1.38
C THR A 34 12.49 10.76 -1.17
N SER A 35 12.89 10.03 -0.13
CA SER A 35 12.26 8.76 0.25
C SER A 35 10.80 8.96 0.65
N LEU A 36 10.51 10.00 1.44
CA LEU A 36 9.14 10.30 1.86
C LEU A 36 8.23 10.70 0.70
N LYS A 37 8.74 11.51 -0.24
CA LYS A 37 7.99 11.85 -1.44
C LYS A 37 7.66 10.62 -2.29
N MET A 38 8.60 9.67 -2.42
CA MET A 38 8.35 8.41 -3.11
C MET A 38 7.30 7.55 -2.39
N ILE A 39 7.39 7.42 -1.07
CA ILE A 39 6.40 6.71 -0.26
C ILE A 39 5.02 7.33 -0.45
N GLY A 40 4.93 8.66 -0.40
CA GLY A 40 3.69 9.40 -0.58
C GLY A 40 3.04 9.16 -1.95
N VAL A 41 3.82 9.26 -3.03
CA VAL A 41 3.33 9.03 -4.40
C VAL A 41 2.91 7.56 -4.59
N LEU A 42 3.68 6.61 -4.06
CA LEU A 42 3.33 5.19 -4.17
C LEU A 42 2.05 4.88 -3.39
N ALA A 43 1.94 5.36 -2.15
CA ALA A 43 0.73 5.21 -1.36
C ALA A 43 -0.50 5.81 -2.06
N ALA A 44 -0.40 7.05 -2.55
CA ALA A 44 -1.48 7.69 -3.29
C ALA A 44 -1.88 6.91 -4.55
N SER A 45 -0.90 6.38 -5.29
CA SER A 45 -1.15 5.57 -6.50
C SER A 45 -1.85 4.26 -6.17
N TYR A 46 -1.43 3.57 -5.10
CA TYR A 46 -2.10 2.36 -4.64
C TYR A 46 -3.53 2.63 -4.19
N LEU A 47 -3.76 3.70 -3.42
CA LEU A 47 -5.10 4.08 -2.98
C LEU A 47 -6.02 4.42 -4.17
N TYR A 48 -5.49 5.09 -5.19
CA TYR A 48 -6.26 5.35 -6.42
C TYR A 48 -6.57 4.08 -7.20
N GLN A 49 -5.62 3.14 -7.31
CA GLN A 49 -5.91 1.83 -7.92
C GLN A 49 -6.96 1.05 -7.12
N SER A 50 -6.92 1.12 -5.79
CA SER A 50 -7.93 0.50 -4.93
C SER A 50 -9.31 1.11 -5.15
N TYR A 51 -9.41 2.44 -5.26
CA TYR A 51 -10.64 3.13 -5.62
C TYR A 51 -11.22 2.62 -6.95
N LEU A 52 -10.39 2.53 -7.99
CA LEU A 52 -10.82 2.00 -9.29
C LEU A 52 -11.28 0.54 -9.20
N ASN A 53 -10.58 -0.29 -8.41
CA ASN A 53 -10.95 -1.68 -8.23
C ASN A 53 -12.30 -1.83 -7.49
N ILE A 54 -12.58 -0.98 -6.50
CA ILE A 54 -13.89 -0.96 -5.81
C ILE A 54 -15.00 -0.63 -6.80
N GLY A 55 -14.82 0.44 -7.59
CA GLY A 55 -15.77 0.83 -8.64
C GLY A 55 -16.01 -0.29 -9.67
N TYR A 56 -14.93 -0.93 -10.14
CA TYR A 56 -15.03 -2.05 -11.06
C TYR A 56 -15.82 -3.24 -10.49
N LEU A 57 -15.66 -3.56 -9.20
CA LEU A 57 -16.44 -4.60 -8.55
C LEU A 57 -17.92 -4.22 -8.42
N ALA A 58 -18.23 -2.94 -8.21
CA ALA A 58 -19.61 -2.44 -8.21
C ALA A 58 -20.24 -2.58 -9.60
N ASP A 59 -19.51 -2.27 -10.67
CA ASP A 59 -19.98 -2.43 -12.04
C ASP A 59 -20.23 -3.89 -12.39
N LEU A 60 -19.32 -4.80 -11.98
CA LEU A 60 -19.48 -6.24 -12.18
C LEU A 60 -20.72 -6.79 -11.47
N HIS A 61 -20.99 -6.32 -10.26
CA HIS A 61 -22.22 -6.66 -9.54
C HIS A 61 -23.46 -6.16 -10.28
N ALA A 62 -23.44 -4.92 -10.78
CA ALA A 62 -24.59 -4.32 -11.46
C ALA A 62 -24.98 -5.03 -12.77
N VAL A 63 -24.07 -5.79 -13.38
CA VAL A 63 -24.32 -6.57 -14.60
C VAL A 63 -24.41 -8.08 -14.36
N ASP A 64 -24.51 -8.51 -13.09
CA ASP A 64 -24.57 -9.92 -12.68
C ASP A 64 -23.41 -10.77 -13.25
N ALA A 65 -22.22 -10.20 -13.38
CA ALA A 65 -21.08 -10.88 -14.03
C ALA A 65 -20.47 -11.99 -13.16
N TYR A 66 -20.63 -11.91 -11.83
CA TYR A 66 -20.07 -12.88 -10.88
C TYR A 66 -21.04 -13.15 -9.73
N GLU A 67 -20.92 -14.35 -9.16
CA GLU A 67 -21.59 -14.70 -7.90
C GLU A 67 -21.04 -13.88 -6.73
N TYR A 68 -21.88 -13.67 -5.71
CA TYR A 68 -21.56 -12.93 -4.49
C TYR A 68 -20.21 -13.33 -3.87
N ASP A 69 -19.97 -14.64 -3.72
CA ASP A 69 -18.74 -15.15 -3.08
C ASP A 69 -17.46 -14.68 -3.80
N LYS A 70 -17.51 -14.57 -5.14
CA LYS A 70 -16.38 -14.10 -5.94
C LYS A 70 -16.19 -12.59 -5.84
N LEU A 71 -17.28 -11.84 -5.78
CA LEU A 71 -17.23 -10.39 -5.56
C LEU A 71 -16.68 -10.08 -4.16
N ASP A 72 -17.14 -10.80 -3.14
CA ASP A 72 -16.69 -10.61 -1.76
C ASP A 72 -15.22 -11.01 -1.57
N GLU A 73 -14.76 -12.12 -2.18
CA GLU A 73 -13.37 -12.54 -2.17
C GLU A 73 -12.45 -11.44 -2.73
N ASN A 74 -12.78 -10.90 -3.91
CA ASN A 74 -11.99 -9.84 -4.54
C ASN A 74 -12.05 -8.53 -3.75
N LEU A 75 -13.21 -8.16 -3.24
CA LEU A 75 -13.36 -6.97 -2.41
C LEU A 75 -12.57 -7.10 -1.10
N ASN A 76 -12.50 -8.30 -0.52
CA ASN A 76 -11.71 -8.57 0.66
C ASN A 76 -10.21 -8.39 0.44
N ILE A 77 -9.70 -8.78 -0.74
CA ILE A 77 -8.31 -8.53 -1.14
C ILE A 77 -8.04 -7.02 -1.16
N VAL A 78 -8.93 -6.23 -1.76
CA VAL A 78 -8.80 -4.77 -1.79
C VAL A 78 -8.78 -4.18 -0.38
N ILE A 79 -9.69 -4.63 0.50
CA ILE A 79 -9.76 -4.21 1.90
C ILE A 79 -8.45 -4.52 2.64
N GLN A 80 -7.86 -5.70 2.44
CA GLN A 80 -6.61 -6.08 3.08
C GLN A 80 -5.43 -5.22 2.60
N ILE A 81 -5.37 -4.92 1.30
CA ILE A 81 -4.33 -4.05 0.73
C ILE A 81 -4.44 -2.63 1.30
N VAL A 82 -5.63 -2.03 1.25
CA VAL A 82 -5.86 -0.67 1.78
C VAL A 82 -5.60 -0.62 3.28
N GLY A 83 -6.04 -1.64 4.02
CA GLY A 83 -5.79 -1.78 5.46
C GLY A 83 -4.29 -1.83 5.78
N GLY A 84 -3.52 -2.63 5.02
CA GLY A 84 -2.07 -2.70 5.16
C GLY A 84 -1.39 -1.35 4.91
N VAL A 85 -1.74 -0.66 3.81
CA VAL A 85 -1.20 0.68 3.51
C VAL A 85 -1.50 1.67 4.64
N ARG A 86 -2.75 1.68 5.14
CA ARG A 86 -3.15 2.54 6.25
C ARG A 86 -2.30 2.29 7.51
N ASP A 87 -2.14 1.02 7.86
CA ASP A 87 -1.49 0.65 9.12
C ASP A 87 0.02 0.97 9.06
N GLU A 88 0.67 0.79 7.91
CA GLU A 88 2.05 1.22 7.67
C GLU A 88 2.20 2.75 7.72
N LEU A 89 1.27 3.51 7.14
CA LEU A 89 1.28 4.97 7.22
C LEU A 89 1.10 5.47 8.68
N LYS A 90 0.22 4.83 9.45
CA LYS A 90 0.05 5.12 10.89
C LYS A 90 1.29 4.77 11.68
N TRP A 91 1.98 3.69 11.35
CA TRP A 91 3.24 3.34 12.01
C TRP A 91 4.34 4.35 11.70
N TYR A 92 4.42 4.84 10.46
CA TYR A 92 5.37 5.87 10.05
C TYR A 92 5.21 7.17 10.85
N THR A 93 3.98 7.64 11.12
CA THR A 93 3.76 8.87 11.89
C THR A 93 4.22 8.78 13.35
N LEU A 94 4.28 7.56 13.92
CA LEU A 94 4.82 7.35 15.26
C LEU A 94 6.36 7.43 15.30
N LEU A 95 7.03 7.13 14.18
CA LEU A 95 8.48 7.06 14.10
C LEU A 95 9.14 8.36 13.64
N VAL A 96 8.44 9.17 12.83
CA VAL A 96 9.00 10.39 12.25
C VAL A 96 8.29 11.62 12.82
N PRO A 97 8.86 12.32 13.82
CA PRO A 97 8.22 13.45 14.51
C PRO A 97 8.24 14.77 13.70
N LEU A 98 8.51 14.73 12.39
CA LEU A 98 8.57 15.93 11.54
C LEU A 98 7.16 16.49 11.31
N LYS A 99 6.82 17.53 12.08
CA LYS A 99 5.54 18.25 12.03
C LYS A 99 5.13 18.81 10.66
N SER A 100 6.09 19.05 9.74
CA SER A 100 5.76 19.58 8.41
C SER A 100 5.15 18.54 7.50
N ASP A 101 5.45 17.26 7.71
CA ASP A 101 5.14 16.19 6.78
C ASP A 101 4.02 15.27 7.29
N SER A 102 3.65 15.41 8.57
CA SER A 102 2.57 14.63 9.18
C SER A 102 1.23 14.88 8.50
N GLN A 103 0.96 16.10 8.04
CA GLN A 103 -0.31 16.46 7.38
C GLN A 103 -0.56 15.63 6.12
N TYR A 104 0.48 15.37 5.31
CA TYR A 104 0.33 14.58 4.10
C TYR A 104 0.06 13.10 4.41
N VAL A 105 0.76 12.56 5.41
CA VAL A 105 0.53 11.18 5.86
C VAL A 105 -0.87 11.04 6.48
N ASP A 106 -1.32 12.03 7.27
CA ASP A 106 -2.66 12.05 7.85
C ASP A 106 -3.75 12.07 6.76
N ILE A 107 -3.53 12.78 5.67
CA ILE A 107 -4.43 12.78 4.51
C ILE A 107 -4.49 11.39 3.87
N LEU A 108 -3.35 10.72 3.67
CA LEU A 108 -3.32 9.36 3.12
C LEU A 108 -3.98 8.33 4.06
N VAL A 109 -3.80 8.47 5.37
CA VAL A 109 -4.49 7.63 6.37
C VAL A 109 -6.00 7.84 6.30
N GLN A 110 -6.46 9.09 6.27
CA GLN A 110 -7.88 9.42 6.16
C GLN A 110 -8.47 8.90 4.84
N THR A 111 -7.73 9.01 3.75
CA THR A 111 -8.12 8.48 2.44
C THR A 111 -8.26 6.96 2.48
N SER A 112 -7.31 6.28 3.14
CA SER A 112 -7.38 4.83 3.33
C SER A 112 -8.60 4.42 4.16
N ASP A 113 -8.88 5.13 5.26
CA ASP A 113 -10.07 4.88 6.09
C ASP A 113 -11.38 5.16 5.32
N LEU A 114 -11.38 6.12 4.39
CA LEU A 114 -12.52 6.39 3.52
C LEU A 114 -12.76 5.25 2.53
N LEU A 115 -11.71 4.75 1.86
CA LEU A 115 -11.82 3.60 0.95
C LEU A 115 -12.26 2.32 1.67
N LEU A 116 -11.84 2.11 2.91
CA LEU A 116 -12.31 0.98 3.71
C LEU A 116 -13.79 1.08 4.05
N LYS A 117 -14.30 2.30 4.31
CA LYS A 117 -15.73 2.54 4.51
C LYS A 117 -16.51 2.33 3.21
N GLU A 118 -15.98 2.82 2.09
CA GLU A 118 -16.56 2.63 0.76
C GLU A 118 -16.70 1.14 0.42
N ALA A 119 -15.60 0.38 0.54
CA ALA A 119 -15.60 -1.06 0.34
C ALA A 119 -16.55 -1.79 1.31
N GLY A 120 -16.61 -1.36 2.57
CA GLY A 120 -17.57 -1.90 3.55
C GLY A 120 -19.04 -1.65 3.18
N ALA A 121 -19.35 -0.47 2.63
CA ALA A 121 -20.68 -0.16 2.13
C ALA A 121 -21.03 -0.96 0.88
N LEU A 122 -20.08 -1.12 -0.06
CA LEU A 122 -20.27 -1.95 -1.24
C LEU A 122 -20.52 -3.42 -0.87
N ARG A 123 -19.74 -3.96 0.08
CA ARG A 123 -19.95 -5.32 0.61
C ARG A 123 -21.35 -5.50 1.19
N LYS A 124 -21.86 -4.52 1.94
CA LYS A 124 -23.23 -4.57 2.47
C LYS A 124 -24.24 -4.57 1.34
N TYR A 125 -24.06 -3.69 0.35
CA TYR A 125 -24.94 -3.64 -0.81
C TYR A 125 -24.99 -4.97 -1.57
N PHE A 126 -23.85 -5.65 -1.74
CA PHE A 126 -23.81 -6.99 -2.34
C PHE A 126 -24.63 -8.04 -1.56
N GLN A 127 -24.81 -7.86 -0.25
CA GLN A 127 -25.55 -8.80 0.60
C GLN A 127 -27.05 -8.49 0.66
N THR A 128 -27.39 -7.20 0.66
CA THR A 128 -28.75 -6.74 0.96
C THR A 128 -29.53 -6.37 -0.29
N GLU A 129 -28.84 -6.03 -1.38
CA GLU A 129 -29.38 -5.36 -2.57
C GLU A 129 -30.18 -4.07 -2.23
N ASP A 130 -29.99 -3.51 -1.04
CA ASP A 130 -30.72 -2.36 -0.55
C ASP A 130 -30.21 -1.08 -1.23
N LYS A 131 -31.15 -0.27 -1.77
CA LYS A 131 -30.86 1.02 -2.38
C LYS A 131 -30.21 2.00 -1.41
N GLN A 132 -30.48 1.88 -0.12
CA GLN A 132 -29.85 2.70 0.91
C GLN A 132 -28.36 2.36 1.04
N ASP A 133 -28.00 1.08 1.01
CA ASP A 133 -26.60 0.65 1.04
C ASP A 133 -25.86 1.09 -0.23
N ALA A 134 -26.51 0.99 -1.39
CA ALA A 134 -25.98 1.52 -2.65
C ALA A 134 -25.73 3.04 -2.57
N ALA A 135 -26.67 3.80 -2.00
CA ALA A 135 -26.54 5.25 -1.85
C ALA A 135 -25.38 5.63 -0.89
N ILE A 136 -25.18 4.87 0.19
CA ILE A 136 -24.05 5.05 1.10
C ILE A 136 -22.73 4.80 0.36
N TYR A 137 -22.66 3.72 -0.42
CA TYR A 137 -21.51 3.42 -1.27
C TYR A 137 -21.20 4.58 -2.23
N LEU A 138 -22.19 5.03 -3.02
CA LEU A 138 -22.01 6.11 -4.00
C LEU A 138 -21.53 7.41 -3.35
N HIS A 139 -22.08 7.75 -2.18
CA HIS A 139 -21.66 8.93 -1.45
C HIS A 139 -20.19 8.84 -0.99
N LEU A 140 -19.76 7.67 -0.51
CA LEU A 140 -18.38 7.44 -0.08
C LEU A 140 -17.42 7.42 -1.29
N ASN A 141 -17.84 6.84 -2.41
CA ASN A 141 -17.10 6.82 -3.67
C ASN A 141 -16.83 8.24 -4.18
N GLU A 142 -17.84 9.11 -4.16
CA GLU A 142 -17.69 10.51 -4.56
C GLU A 142 -16.71 11.26 -3.66
N GLN A 143 -16.81 11.09 -2.33
CA GLN A 143 -15.84 11.67 -1.39
C GLN A 143 -14.42 11.16 -1.67
N ALA A 144 -14.26 9.85 -1.90
CA ALA A 144 -12.97 9.24 -2.15
C ALA A 144 -12.34 9.79 -3.44
N ARG A 145 -13.13 9.91 -4.52
CA ARG A 145 -12.71 10.52 -5.78
C ARG A 145 -12.15 11.92 -5.56
N THR A 146 -12.91 12.79 -4.89
CA THR A 146 -12.51 14.19 -4.66
C THR A 146 -11.17 14.29 -3.94
N VAL A 147 -10.99 13.48 -2.89
CA VAL A 147 -9.73 13.46 -2.12
C VAL A 147 -8.58 12.91 -2.98
N LEU A 148 -8.78 11.81 -3.70
CA LEU A 148 -7.74 11.17 -4.51
C LEU A 148 -7.29 12.03 -5.70
N VAL A 149 -8.24 12.65 -6.41
CA VAL A 149 -7.96 13.59 -7.51
C VAL A 149 -7.10 14.75 -7.00
N THR A 150 -7.43 15.29 -5.83
CA THR A 150 -6.66 16.36 -5.18
C THR A 150 -5.25 15.91 -4.82
N ILE A 151 -5.09 14.76 -4.16
CA ILE A 151 -3.77 14.24 -3.72
C ILE A 151 -2.84 13.98 -4.91
N LEU A 152 -3.39 13.45 -6.01
CA LEU A 152 -2.63 13.11 -7.21
C LEU A 152 -2.43 14.30 -8.15
N GLY A 153 -3.05 15.46 -7.88
CA GLY A 153 -3.00 16.62 -8.77
C GLY A 153 -3.66 16.37 -10.12
N MET A 154 -4.66 15.49 -10.15
CA MET A 154 -5.47 15.23 -11.35
C MET A 154 -6.48 16.37 -11.52
N LYS A 155 -6.97 16.57 -12.75
CA LYS A 155 -8.08 17.50 -12.98
C LYS A 155 -9.38 16.81 -12.63
N GLU A 156 -10.30 17.54 -12.01
CA GLU A 156 -11.69 17.10 -11.95
C GLU A 156 -12.28 17.22 -13.35
N ASP A 157 -12.64 16.08 -13.93
CA ASP A 157 -13.47 15.99 -15.14
C ASP A 157 -14.94 16.28 -14.81
#